data_AF-A0A932KC55-F1
#
_entry.id   AF-A0A932KC55-F1
#
_cell.length_a   1.000
_cell.length_b   1.000
_cell.length_c   1.000
_cell.angle_alpha   90.00
_cell.angle_beta   90.00
_cell.angle_gamma   90.00
#
_symmetry.space_group_name_H-M   'P 1'
#
loop_
_entity.id
_entity.type
_entity.pdbx_description
1 polymer ?
#
loop_
_entity_poly.entity_id
_entity_poly.type
_entity_poly.pdbx_seq_one_letter_code
_entity_poly.pdbx_strand_id
1 'polypeptide(L)' 'MSFPNVSIELIPDAEHGGFTAHIPDIPAYGEGETEEEAIADLKVGIQAFIEENGMEAALARINSPSQLREVNFGELVAHG' A
#
# COMPACT_ATOMS: atom_id res chain seq x y z
N MET A 1 -7.93 -11.65 19.71
CA MET A 1 -7.82 -11.61 18.24
C MET A 1 -6.36 -11.44 17.90
N SER A 2 -5.82 -12.25 16.99
CA SER A 2 -4.47 -12.07 16.44
C SER A 2 -4.62 -11.42 15.08
N PHE A 3 -3.86 -10.37 14.79
CA PHE A 3 -3.78 -9.78 13.46
C PHE A 3 -2.67 -10.47 12.66
N PRO A 4 -2.83 -10.63 11.32
CA PRO A 4 -1.75 -11.10 10.48
C PRO A 4 -0.62 -10.06 10.42
N ASN A 5 0.62 -10.53 10.21
CA ASN A 5 1.69 -9.63 9.83
C ASN A 5 1.45 -9.16 8.40
N VAL A 6 1.75 -7.89 8.13
CA VAL A 6 1.69 -7.29 6.79
C VAL A 6 3.06 -6.75 6.41
N SER A 7 3.35 -6.73 5.11
CA SER A 7 4.52 -6.06 4.56
C SER A 7 4.13 -4.65 4.13
N ILE A 8 4.98 -3.68 4.45
CA ILE A 8 4.88 -2.31 3.96
C ILE A 8 5.94 -2.16 2.86
N GLU A 9 5.51 -1.73 1.68
CA GLU A 9 6.44 -1.31 0.62
C GLU A 9 6.82 0.15 0.86
N LEU A 10 8.12 0.42 0.87
CA LEU A 10 8.71 1.75 0.98
C LEU A 10 9.28 2.14 -0.38
N ILE A 11 8.71 3.18 -0.97
CA ILE A 11 9.08 3.70 -2.28
C ILE A 11 9.83 5.01 -2.05
N PRO A 12 11.15 5.07 -2.30
CA PRO A 12 11.90 6.32 -2.18
C PRO A 12 11.56 7.27 -3.33
N ASP A 13 11.32 8.54 -3.03
CA ASP A 13 11.18 9.59 -4.05
C ASP A 13 12.58 10.09 -4.45
N ALA A 14 12.98 9.81 -5.69
CA ALA A 14 14.29 10.18 -6.22
C ALA A 14 14.39 11.65 -6.66
N GLU A 15 13.25 12.33 -6.88
CA GLU A 15 13.20 13.70 -7.39
C GLU A 15 13.14 14.73 -6.26
N HIS A 16 12.31 14.48 -5.24
CA HIS A 16 12.06 15.40 -4.14
C HIS A 16 12.70 14.95 -2.81
N GLY A 17 13.18 13.70 -2.74
CA GLY A 17 13.58 13.06 -1.49
C GLY A 17 12.38 12.60 -0.67
N GLY A 18 12.64 11.77 0.35
CA GLY A 18 11.59 11.19 1.19
C GLY A 18 11.10 9.82 0.72
N PHE A 19 9.98 9.39 1.28
CA PHE A 19 9.42 8.06 1.12
C PHE A 19 7.90 8.09 1.01
N THR A 20 7.37 7.21 0.17
CA THR A 20 5.96 6.79 0.20
C THR A 20 5.88 5.38 0.78
N ALA A 21 5.04 5.17 1.79
CA ALA A 21 4.74 3.88 2.38
C ALA A 21 3.35 3.41 1.94
N HIS A 22 3.19 2.13 1.58
CA HIS A 22 1.87 1.54 1.35
C HIS A 22 1.82 0.04 1.62
N ILE A 23 0.62 -0.48 1.87
CA ILE A 23 0.36 -1.93 1.92
C ILE A 23 -0.22 -2.32 0.55
N PRO A 24 0.42 -3.20 -0.23
CA PRO A 24 -0.03 -3.51 -1.59
C PRO A 24 -1.51 -3.92 -1.69
N ASP A 25 -2.04 -4.58 -0.67
CA ASP A 25 -3.43 -5.07 -0.65
C ASP A 25 -4.46 -4.03 -0.18
N ILE A 26 -4.04 -2.88 0.39
CA ILE A 26 -4.94 -1.83 0.86
C ILE A 26 -4.64 -0.53 0.08
N PRO A 27 -5.65 0.11 -0.55
CA PRO A 27 -5.47 1.32 -1.34
C PRO A 27 -5.30 2.55 -0.42
N ALA A 28 -4.23 2.57 0.36
CA ALA A 28 -3.86 3.65 1.25
C ALA A 28 -2.34 3.86 1.17
N TYR A 29 -1.95 5.13 1.14
CA TYR A 29 -0.57 5.57 1.04
C TYR A 29 -0.29 6.53 2.19
N GLY A 30 0.97 6.61 2.60
CA GLY A 30 1.47 7.65 3.48
C GLY A 30 2.79 8.19 2.98
N GLU A 31 3.05 9.47 3.19
CA GLU A 31 4.24 10.16 2.71
C GLU A 31 5.03 10.80 3.85
N GLY A 32 6.35 10.90 3.72
CA GLY A 32 7.20 11.53 4.72
C GLY A 32 8.64 11.73 4.26
N GLU A 33 9.38 12.59 4.97
CA GLU A 33 10.81 12.83 4.69
C GLU A 33 11.67 11.62 5.10
N THR A 34 11.18 10.81 6.05
CA THR A 34 11.79 9.57 6.53
C THR A 34 10.86 8.37 6.38
N GLU A 35 11.41 7.15 6.44
CA GLU A 35 10.62 5.90 6.42
C GLU A 35 9.60 5.87 7.59
N GLU A 36 10.01 6.33 8.77
CA GLU A 36 9.13 6.36 9.95
C GLU A 36 7.98 7.35 9.81
N GLU A 37 8.22 8.51 9.19
CA GLU A 37 7.17 9.50 8.92
C GLU A 37 6.17 9.00 7.88
N ALA A 38 6.65 8.40 6.79
CA ALA A 38 5.79 7.80 5.79
C ALA A 38 4.91 6.66 6.38
N ILE A 39 5.48 5.83 7.27
CA ILE A 39 4.73 4.80 7.99
C ILE A 39 3.73 5.41 8.99
N ALA A 40 4.08 6.52 9.64
CA ALA A 40 3.17 7.21 10.56
C ALA A 40 1.97 7.79 9.80
N ASP A 41 2.20 8.39 8.64
CA ASP A 41 1.15 8.91 7.76
C ASP A 41 0.30 7.77 7.17
N LEU A 42 0.92 6.66 6.78
CA LEU A 42 0.21 5.47 6.29
C LEU A 42 -0.78 4.94 7.32
N LYS A 43 -0.46 4.98 8.62
CA LYS A 43 -1.41 4.57 9.68
C LYS A 43 -2.67 5.42 9.67
N VAL A 44 -2.57 6.72 9.35
CA VAL A 44 -3.74 7.60 9.19
C VAL A 44 -4.57 7.17 7.98
N GLY A 45 -3.91 6.90 6.85
CA GLY A 45 -4.58 6.38 5.65
C GLY A 45 -5.30 5.05 5.88
N ILE A 46 -4.68 4.11 6.60
CA ILE A 46 -5.29 2.82 6.97
C ILE A 46 -6.49 3.03 7.90
N GLN A 47 -6.40 3.94 8.87
CA GLN A 47 -7.50 4.27 9.75
C GLN A 47 -8.69 4.82 8.95
N ALA A 48 -8.45 5.78 8.05
CA ALA A 48 -9.48 6.33 7.18
C ALA A 48 -10.13 5.25 6.30
N PHE A 49 -9.33 4.34 5.73
CA PHE A 49 -9.85 3.20 4.97
C PHE A 49 -10.77 2.30 5.81
N ILE A 50 -10.38 1.99 7.05
CA ILE A 50 -11.18 1.18 7.99
C ILE A 50 -12.47 1.91 8.38
N GLU A 51 -12.43 3.23 8.58
CA GLU A 51 -13.63 4.01 8.91
C GLU A 51 -14.65 4.02 7.77
N GLU A 52 -14.18 4.08 6.51
CA GLU A 52 -15.04 4.07 5.33
C GLU A 52 -15.56 2.66 4.98
N ASN A 53 -14.69 1.64 5.07
CA ASN A 53 -14.97 0.31 4.52
C ASN A 53 -15.25 -0.76 5.59
N GLY A 54 -14.89 -0.50 6.85
CA GLY A 54 -14.98 -1.43 7.97
C GLY A 54 -13.76 -2.34 8.14
N MET A 55 -13.54 -2.78 9.38
CA MET A 55 -12.42 -3.66 9.76
C MET A 55 -12.46 -5.01 9.03
N GLU A 56 -13.64 -5.58 8.81
CA GLU A 56 -13.79 -6.86 8.10
C GLU A 56 -13.33 -6.76 6.64
N ALA A 57 -13.59 -5.64 5.97
CA ALA A 57 -13.14 -5.41 4.60
C ALA A 57 -11.62 -5.24 4.51
N ALA A 58 -11.01 -4.55 5.49
CA ALA A 58 -9.55 -4.41 5.58
C ALA A 58 -8.88 -5.79 5.80
N LEU A 59 -9.40 -6.59 6.74
CA LEU A 59 -8.88 -7.94 7.00
C LEU A 59 -9.08 -8.88 5.82
N ALA A 60 -10.21 -8.80 5.11
CA ALA A 60 -10.46 -9.62 3.93
C ALA A 60 -9.43 -9.36 2.82
N ARG A 61 -9.03 -8.10 2.63
CA ARG A 61 -7.99 -7.71 1.67
C ARG A 61 -6.62 -8.25 2.06
N ILE A 62 -6.19 -8.04 3.30
CA ILE A 62 -4.90 -8.55 3.80
C ILE A 62 -4.80 -10.08 3.70
N ASN A 63 -5.90 -10.78 3.92
CA ASN A 63 -5.93 -12.25 3.89
C ASN A 63 -6.15 -12.83 2.47
N SER A 64 -6.40 -11.99 1.47
CA SER A 64 -6.59 -12.42 0.09
C SER A 64 -5.30 -12.17 -0.68
N PRO A 65 -4.41 -13.17 -0.86
CA PRO A 65 -3.17 -12.96 -1.57
C PRO A 65 -3.46 -12.43 -2.98
N SER A 66 -2.89 -11.28 -3.30
CA SER A 66 -2.93 -10.70 -4.63
C SER A 66 -2.50 -11.74 -5.68
N GLN A 67 -3.37 -12.01 -6.67
CA GLN A 67 -3.03 -12.90 -7.78
C GLN A 67 -2.08 -12.17 -8.73
N LEU A 68 -0.78 -12.28 -8.46
CA LEU A 68 0.25 -11.70 -9.31
C LEU A 68 0.31 -12.50 -10.62
N ARG A 69 0.16 -11.79 -11.74
CA ARG A 69 0.37 -12.33 -13.08
C ARG A 69 1.49 -11.56 -13.74
N GLU A 70 2.52 -12.27 -14.19
CA GLU A 70 3.56 -11.69 -15.02
C GLU A 70 2.98 -11.38 -16.40
N VAL A 71 3.18 -10.14 -16.86
CA VAL A 71 2.74 -9.64 -18.16
C VAL A 71 3.90 -8.87 -18.79
N ASN A 72 4.02 -8.91 -20.12
CA ASN A 72 5.07 -8.17 -20.79
C ASN A 72 4.76 -6.67 -20.72
N PHE A 73 5.72 -5.86 -20.26
CA PHE A 73 5.51 -4.41 -20.16
C PHE A 73 5.19 -3.76 -21.51
N GLY A 74 5.78 -4.27 -22.60
CA GLY A 74 5.47 -3.84 -23.96
C GLY A 74 4.00 -4.02 -24.33
N GLU A 75 3.34 -5.08 -23.86
CA GLU A 75 1.90 -5.29 -24.07
C GLU A 75 1.04 -4.28 -23.29
N LEU A 76 1.52 -3.78 -22.15
CA LEU A 76 0.79 -2.79 -21.34
C LEU A 76 0.85 -1.37 -21.92
N VAL A 77 1.97 -1.03 -22.58
CA VAL A 77 2.19 0.33 -23.11
C VAL A 77 1.90 0.44 -24.60
N ALA A 78 1.80 -0.68 -25.31
CA ALA A 78 1.40 -0.71 -26.72
C ALA A 78 -0.12 -0.58 -26.86
N HIS A 79 -0.66 0.60 -26.54
CA HIS A 79 -1.94 1.02 -27.10
C HIS A 79 -1.67 1.74 -28.43
N GLY A 80 -1.56 0.95 -29.50
CA GLY A 80 -1.45 1.40 -30.89
C GLY A 80 -2.30 0.55 -31.81
#